data_AF-A0A9W5QPL5-F1
#
_entry.id   AF-A0A9W5QPL5-F1
#
_cell.length_a   1.000
_cell.length_b   1.000
_cell.length_c   1.000
_cell.angle_alpha   90.00
_cell.angle_beta   90.00
_cell.angle_gamma   90.00
#
_symmetry.space_group_name_H-M   'P 1'
#
loop_
_entity.id
_entity.type
_entity.pdbx_description
1 polymer ?
#
loop_
_entity_poly.entity_id
_entity_poly.type
_entity_poly.pdbx_seq_one_letter_code
_entity_poly.pdbx_strand_id
1 'polypeptide(L)'
;MFLKWLKWRLYIRTKNKWGNLNFLNFNMKGFHILKVLLLYRFLYSIFFYVVSYFVISKLSYFLITPQKKLGNISLLNNISFNYFIWSIYFLMVLIYAIVIGKKISDYFMNTQDHIWLSSILGIPKKNQYIWVFGENLIWKSIPILFWFLPISLSINNFLESGVYGYLKVLVLSIISYLLISLFSFYIYNNISFKRQKNMNWLSIFIVPVFLRTLICYFMFQLGLKFSPWFIKFPLTRNGVNPEEFYKWIENGKTLSLTVFSNWVNSLFHFIYLPNNIFASFIIDSIEYKKLFFSIFIYLIIGYSVILLIKINIPSNRISNRIKLYFFNGLNRVALLGLNPKNYAIFKTVLTSKYVKRKLPNLYGNLFFWAMLGFFSSILSLTTNNMKIHYLALVFLMFFPIYFYVHNIIKGFVGKISFESDKNLLLLFLISGKNIWLVFRIKLLITNLIIFPFIFIGDIMIFYIGNISIKLLFLLIGVHASSMVLFVLICTIPNILSPHFNYLNVEEINEYPDKQFIEQGLYYFMTGFFIPFLMLPTALYLTDNISDSLYTTVQFTLCIIVNSMFSFILTLCIRYKVSKQQILEDILN
;
A
#
# COMPACT_ATOMS: atom_id res chain seq x y z
N MET A 1 -20.16 25.70 -18.39
CA MET A 1 -20.76 24.36 -18.25
C MET A 1 -19.94 23.45 -17.32
N PHE A 2 -18.63 23.28 -17.58
CA PHE A 2 -17.73 22.48 -16.72
C PHE A 2 -17.78 22.87 -15.23
N LEU A 3 -17.66 24.16 -14.89
CA LEU A 3 -17.72 24.62 -13.49
C LEU A 3 -19.04 24.26 -12.78
N LYS A 4 -20.18 24.33 -13.49
CA LYS A 4 -21.49 23.94 -12.93
C LYS A 4 -21.53 22.44 -12.66
N TRP A 5 -21.06 21.62 -13.61
CA TRP A 5 -20.94 20.17 -13.44
C TRP A 5 -19.98 19.80 -12.30
N LEU A 6 -18.83 20.45 -12.22
CA LEU A 6 -17.84 20.23 -11.18
C LEU A 6 -18.39 20.58 -9.80
N LYS A 7 -19.06 21.73 -9.65
CA LYS A 7 -19.73 22.12 -8.40
C LYS A 7 -20.76 21.08 -7.96
N TRP A 8 -21.61 20.63 -8.89
CA TRP A 8 -22.60 19.58 -8.63
C TRP A 8 -21.95 18.25 -8.25
N ARG A 9 -20.90 17.84 -8.95
CA ARG A 9 -20.22 16.56 -8.70
C ARG A 9 -19.49 16.55 -7.36
N LEU A 10 -18.79 17.63 -7.01
CA LEU A 10 -18.18 17.81 -5.70
C LEU A 10 -19.23 17.76 -4.60
N TYR A 11 -20.37 18.44 -4.79
CA TYR A 11 -21.48 18.39 -3.83
C TYR A 11 -21.99 16.97 -3.61
N ILE A 12 -22.28 16.21 -4.69
CA ILE A 12 -22.74 14.82 -4.57
C ILE A 12 -21.70 13.94 -3.90
N ARG A 13 -20.42 14.04 -4.28
CA ARG A 13 -19.36 13.26 -3.63
C ARG A 13 -19.23 13.59 -2.14
N THR A 14 -19.33 14.86 -1.77
CA THR A 14 -19.32 15.25 -0.34
C THR A 14 -20.53 14.70 0.39
N LYS A 15 -21.73 14.79 -0.21
CA LYS A 15 -22.96 14.27 0.38
C LYS A 15 -22.91 12.75 0.54
N ASN A 16 -22.50 12.02 -0.50
CA ASN A 16 -22.45 10.56 -0.45
C ASN A 16 -21.41 10.06 0.56
N LYS A 17 -20.23 10.69 0.62
CA LYS A 17 -19.16 10.25 1.54
C LYS A 17 -19.41 10.62 3.00
N TRP A 18 -20.04 11.76 3.27
CA TRP A 18 -20.11 12.31 4.62
C TRP A 18 -21.53 12.49 5.15
N GLY A 19 -22.54 12.36 4.29
CA GLY A 19 -23.96 12.49 4.67
C GLY A 19 -24.49 11.31 5.46
N ASN A 20 -23.91 10.12 5.26
CA ASN A 20 -24.33 8.88 5.93
C ASN A 20 -23.18 8.33 6.78
N LEU A 21 -22.72 9.11 7.75
CA LEU A 21 -21.81 8.60 8.79
C LEU A 21 -22.63 7.73 9.76
N ASN A 22 -22.76 6.44 9.43
CA ASN A 22 -23.53 5.47 10.22
C ASN A 22 -23.07 5.38 11.68
N PHE A 23 -21.80 5.69 11.97
CA PHE A 23 -21.23 5.66 13.33
C PHE A 23 -21.77 6.74 14.26
N LEU A 24 -22.32 7.81 13.70
CA LEU A 24 -22.56 9.06 14.42
C LEU A 24 -24.04 9.45 14.43
N ASN A 25 -24.92 8.72 13.72
CA ASN A 25 -26.37 9.00 13.61
C ASN A 25 -26.70 10.48 13.35
N PHE A 26 -25.78 11.24 12.75
CA PHE A 26 -25.94 12.67 12.50
C PHE A 26 -26.53 12.87 11.11
N ASN A 27 -27.85 13.09 11.05
CA ASN A 27 -28.54 13.56 9.84
C ASN A 27 -28.29 15.06 9.62
N MET A 28 -27.07 15.42 9.26
CA MET A 28 -26.72 16.82 8.97
C MET A 28 -27.08 17.19 7.53
N LYS A 29 -27.78 18.31 7.34
CA LYS A 29 -28.02 18.86 5.99
C LYS A 29 -26.68 19.25 5.34
N GLY A 30 -26.53 18.99 4.03
CA GLY A 30 -25.25 19.00 3.30
C GLY A 30 -24.37 20.26 3.46
N PHE A 31 -24.95 21.43 3.69
CA PHE A 31 -24.18 22.65 3.92
C PHE A 31 -23.48 22.68 5.30
N HIS A 32 -24.09 22.10 6.33
CA HIS A 32 -23.46 21.98 7.65
C HIS A 32 -22.31 20.98 7.64
N ILE A 33 -22.44 19.89 6.87
CA ILE A 33 -21.37 18.90 6.66
C ILE A 33 -20.12 19.58 6.08
N LEU A 34 -20.29 20.43 5.06
CA LEU A 34 -19.18 21.17 4.45
C LEU A 34 -18.46 22.08 5.46
N LYS A 35 -19.20 22.79 6.32
CA LYS A 35 -18.60 23.65 7.36
C LYS A 35 -17.76 22.85 8.36
N VAL A 36 -18.31 21.75 8.88
CA VAL A 36 -17.60 20.88 9.82
C VAL A 36 -16.35 20.28 9.19
N LEU A 37 -16.44 19.86 7.93
CA LEU A 37 -15.29 19.32 7.20
C LEU A 37 -14.18 20.36 6.97
N LEU A 38 -14.56 21.59 6.65
CA LEU A 38 -13.59 22.68 6.50
C LEU A 38 -12.90 22.98 7.84
N LEU A 39 -13.66 23.04 8.93
CA LEU A 39 -13.11 23.27 10.27
C LEU A 39 -12.16 22.14 10.70
N TYR A 40 -12.59 20.89 10.51
CA TYR A 40 -11.75 19.71 10.77
C TYR A 40 -10.44 19.77 9.97
N ARG A 41 -10.51 20.04 8.67
CA ARG A 41 -9.31 20.12 7.82
C ARG A 41 -8.40 21.29 8.19
N PHE A 42 -8.99 22.41 8.64
CA PHE A 42 -8.23 23.54 9.13
C PHE A 42 -7.46 23.19 10.42
N LEU A 43 -8.09 22.51 11.38
CA LEU A 43 -7.40 22.02 12.58
C LEU A 43 -6.24 21.08 12.23
N TYR A 44 -6.45 20.17 11.28
CA TYR A 44 -5.37 19.31 10.78
C TYR A 44 -4.22 20.11 10.18
N SER A 45 -4.51 21.18 9.44
CA SER A 45 -3.47 22.03 8.84
C SER A 45 -2.60 22.70 9.90
N ILE A 46 -3.19 23.17 11.01
CA ILE A 46 -2.46 23.71 12.17
C ILE A 46 -1.59 22.62 12.79
N PHE A 47 -2.15 21.43 13.01
CA PHE A 47 -1.40 20.30 13.57
C PHE A 47 -0.17 19.95 12.71
N PHE A 48 -0.34 19.84 11.38
CA PHE A 48 0.77 19.56 10.48
C PHE A 48 1.84 20.66 10.50
N TYR A 49 1.45 21.93 10.58
CA TYR A 49 2.39 23.04 10.74
C TYR A 49 3.21 22.91 12.03
N VAL A 50 2.56 22.73 13.18
CA VAL A 50 3.23 22.66 14.49
C VAL A 50 4.16 21.45 14.58
N VAL A 51 3.69 20.27 14.18
CA VAL A 51 4.49 19.03 14.23
C VAL A 51 5.70 19.13 13.30
N SER A 52 5.52 19.63 12.07
CA SER A 52 6.64 19.76 11.14
C SER A 52 7.67 20.77 11.64
N TYR A 53 7.24 21.91 12.18
CA TYR A 53 8.16 22.88 12.80
C TYR A 53 8.99 22.24 13.93
N PHE A 54 8.33 21.49 14.83
CA PHE A 54 9.02 20.79 15.91
C PHE A 54 10.02 19.75 15.38
N VAL A 55 9.63 18.93 14.41
CA VAL A 55 10.49 17.91 13.80
C VAL A 55 11.72 18.54 13.13
N ILE A 56 11.53 19.63 12.38
CA ILE A 56 12.61 20.36 11.72
C ILE A 56 13.58 20.94 12.75
N SER A 57 13.06 21.55 13.83
CA SER A 57 13.89 22.10 14.90
C SER A 57 14.79 21.04 15.55
N LYS A 58 14.24 19.84 15.84
CA LYS A 58 15.02 18.73 16.40
C LYS A 58 16.02 18.16 15.40
N LEU A 59 15.64 18.02 14.13
CA LEU A 59 16.55 17.59 13.07
C LEU A 59 17.74 18.55 12.91
N SER A 60 17.48 19.86 12.96
CA SER A 60 18.52 20.88 12.87
C SER A 60 19.53 20.75 14.02
N TYR A 61 19.04 20.51 15.25
CA TYR A 61 19.90 20.29 16.42
C TYR A 61 20.79 19.06 16.22
N PHE A 62 20.24 17.93 15.80
CA PHE A 62 21.01 16.69 15.57
C PHE A 62 22.04 16.80 14.44
N LEU A 63 21.79 17.64 13.43
CA LEU A 63 22.64 17.74 12.24
C LEU A 63 23.66 18.88 12.32
N ILE A 64 23.39 19.95 13.08
CA ILE A 64 24.24 21.16 13.15
C ILE A 64 25.18 21.13 14.36
N THR A 65 24.83 20.46 15.47
CA THR A 65 25.77 20.38 16.62
C THR A 65 27.04 19.63 16.23
N PRO A 66 28.24 20.20 16.45
CA PRO A 66 29.49 19.61 16.01
C PRO A 66 29.72 18.26 16.69
N GLN A 67 30.03 17.26 15.86
CA GLN A 67 30.27 15.86 16.17
C GLN A 67 31.44 15.65 17.15
N LYS A 68 31.28 15.94 18.44
CA LYS A 68 32.34 15.65 19.42
C LYS A 68 32.38 14.22 19.95
N LYS A 69 31.51 13.29 19.53
CA LYS A 69 31.54 11.89 20.03
C LYS A 69 31.17 10.75 19.06
N LEU A 70 31.02 10.98 17.75
CA LEU A 70 30.93 9.86 16.78
C LEU A 70 31.90 10.12 15.64
N GLY A 71 32.98 9.34 15.60
CA GLY A 71 34.05 9.47 14.61
C GLY A 71 33.53 9.48 13.17
N ASN A 72 34.04 10.43 12.38
CA ASN A 72 34.13 10.49 10.91
C ASN A 72 32.90 10.12 10.04
N ILE A 73 31.69 9.98 10.58
CA ILE A 73 30.47 9.75 9.78
C ILE A 73 29.59 11.00 9.86
N SER A 74 30.05 12.04 9.19
CA SER A 74 29.23 13.17 8.78
C SER A 74 28.28 12.75 7.67
N LEU A 75 27.01 12.52 8.01
CA LEU A 75 25.99 12.10 7.05
C LEU A 75 25.73 13.12 5.93
N LEU A 76 26.19 14.37 6.09
CA LEU A 76 25.92 15.50 5.20
C LEU A 76 27.15 16.41 5.07
N ASN A 77 28.35 15.87 4.89
CA ASN A 77 29.57 16.71 4.94
C ASN A 77 29.63 17.83 3.87
N ASN A 78 28.77 17.80 2.84
CA ASN A 78 28.81 18.73 1.71
C ASN A 78 27.42 19.30 1.28
N ILE A 79 26.33 19.11 2.04
CA ILE A 79 25.00 19.63 1.67
C ILE A 79 24.51 20.64 2.72
N SER A 80 24.09 21.83 2.30
CA SER A 80 23.43 22.78 3.20
C SER A 80 22.13 22.19 3.74
N PHE A 81 21.92 22.30 5.06
CA PHE A 81 20.71 21.77 5.72
C PHE A 81 19.41 22.25 5.04
N ASN A 82 19.40 23.50 4.56
CA ASN A 82 18.31 24.10 3.79
C ASN A 82 18.00 23.29 2.53
N TYR A 83 19.03 22.90 1.77
CA TYR A 83 18.89 22.10 0.55
C TYR A 83 18.32 20.72 0.85
N PHE A 84 18.84 20.09 1.90
CA PHE A 84 18.38 18.80 2.34
C PHE A 84 16.88 18.81 2.70
N ILE A 85 16.41 19.77 3.49
CA ILE A 85 14.98 19.84 3.86
C ILE A 85 14.08 20.08 2.64
N TRP A 86 14.43 21.03 1.78
CA TRP A 86 13.64 21.29 0.58
C TRP A 86 13.61 20.09 -0.36
N SER A 87 14.72 19.37 -0.50
CA SER A 87 14.79 18.17 -1.32
C SER A 87 13.89 17.04 -0.78
N ILE A 88 13.80 16.87 0.54
CA ILE A 88 12.86 15.93 1.16
C ILE A 88 11.41 16.36 0.88
N TYR A 89 11.10 17.65 1.05
CA TYR A 89 9.76 18.18 0.79
C TYR A 89 9.30 17.87 -0.63
N PHE A 90 10.13 18.21 -1.64
CA PHE A 90 9.76 17.93 -3.03
C PHE A 90 9.68 16.43 -3.30
N LEU A 91 10.58 15.62 -2.74
CA LEU A 91 10.49 14.16 -2.88
C LEU A 91 9.14 13.63 -2.39
N MET A 92 8.62 14.13 -1.26
CA MET A 92 7.29 13.77 -0.77
C MET A 92 6.18 14.21 -1.75
N VAL A 93 6.25 15.44 -2.31
CA VAL A 93 5.29 15.94 -3.31
C VAL A 93 5.29 15.06 -4.57
N LEU A 94 6.47 14.70 -5.08
CA LEU A 94 6.63 13.87 -6.27
C LEU A 94 6.03 12.47 -6.08
N ILE A 95 6.36 11.80 -4.97
CA ILE A 95 5.81 10.49 -4.64
C ILE A 95 4.28 10.56 -4.54
N TYR A 96 3.77 11.59 -3.88
CA TYR A 96 2.34 11.81 -3.75
C TYR A 96 1.64 12.01 -5.11
N ALA A 97 2.23 12.79 -6.01
CA ALA A 97 1.71 13.03 -7.36
C ALA A 97 1.64 11.72 -8.18
N ILE A 98 2.65 10.86 -8.09
CA ILE A 98 2.66 9.54 -8.76
C ILE A 98 1.53 8.64 -8.23
N VAL A 99 1.34 8.61 -6.91
CA VAL A 99 0.27 7.82 -6.27
C VAL A 99 -1.11 8.32 -6.71
N ILE A 100 -1.29 9.65 -6.82
CA ILE A 100 -2.54 10.23 -7.30
C ILE A 100 -2.80 9.89 -8.75
N GLY A 101 -1.83 10.03 -9.65
CA GLY A 101 -2.07 9.73 -11.07
C GLY A 101 -2.47 8.27 -11.28
N LYS A 102 -1.91 7.33 -10.51
CA LYS A 102 -2.39 5.93 -10.47
C LYS A 102 -3.85 5.84 -10.02
N LYS A 103 -4.22 6.48 -8.91
CA LYS A 103 -5.61 6.47 -8.39
C LYS A 103 -6.61 7.09 -9.37
N ILE A 104 -6.22 8.18 -10.04
CA ILE A 104 -7.07 8.81 -11.06
C ILE A 104 -7.25 7.85 -12.24
N SER A 105 -6.20 7.15 -12.67
CA SER A 105 -6.28 6.16 -13.76
C SER A 105 -7.23 5.01 -13.41
N ASP A 106 -7.12 4.48 -12.20
CA ASP A 106 -7.97 3.41 -11.69
C ASP A 106 -9.44 3.87 -11.67
N TYR A 107 -9.70 5.09 -11.17
CA TYR A 107 -11.04 5.65 -11.11
C TYR A 107 -11.59 5.82 -12.52
N PHE A 108 -10.83 6.50 -13.37
CA PHE A 108 -11.16 6.81 -14.75
C PHE A 108 -11.68 5.59 -15.53
N MET A 109 -10.97 4.47 -15.42
CA MET A 109 -11.27 3.22 -16.12
C MET A 109 -12.56 2.52 -15.69
N ASN A 110 -13.06 2.82 -14.49
CA ASN A 110 -14.23 2.18 -13.88
C ASN A 110 -15.45 3.12 -13.80
N THR A 111 -15.32 4.36 -14.29
CA THR A 111 -16.44 5.32 -14.26
C THR A 111 -17.55 4.97 -15.25
N GLN A 112 -18.79 5.25 -14.83
CA GLN A 112 -19.96 5.30 -15.71
C GLN A 112 -20.28 6.74 -16.16
N ASP A 113 -19.51 7.72 -15.68
CA ASP A 113 -19.73 9.15 -15.90
C ASP A 113 -19.71 9.52 -17.40
N HIS A 114 -18.97 8.78 -18.23
CA HIS A 114 -18.96 8.98 -19.68
C HIS A 114 -20.33 8.77 -20.32
N ILE A 115 -21.08 7.77 -19.85
CA ILE A 115 -22.42 7.46 -20.36
C ILE A 115 -23.36 8.59 -19.96
N TRP A 116 -23.33 9.00 -18.69
CA TRP A 116 -24.15 10.08 -18.14
C TRP A 116 -23.88 11.43 -18.83
N LEU A 117 -22.59 11.78 -19.03
CA LEU A 117 -22.19 13.01 -19.71
C LEU A 117 -22.61 13.02 -21.19
N SER A 118 -22.60 11.86 -21.86
CA SER A 118 -23.10 11.75 -23.23
C SER A 118 -24.61 11.86 -23.32
N SER A 119 -25.34 11.19 -22.43
CA SER A 119 -26.80 11.09 -22.53
C SER A 119 -27.52 12.36 -22.09
N ILE A 120 -26.99 13.08 -21.09
CA ILE A 120 -27.68 14.24 -20.50
C ILE A 120 -27.14 15.57 -21.02
N LEU A 121 -25.82 15.68 -21.20
CA LEU A 121 -25.18 16.94 -21.56
C LEU A 121 -24.70 16.99 -23.02
N GLY A 122 -24.81 15.90 -23.78
CA GLY A 122 -24.40 15.85 -25.19
C GLY A 122 -22.91 16.13 -25.44
N ILE A 123 -22.06 15.99 -24.42
CA ILE A 123 -20.65 16.41 -24.51
C ILE A 123 -19.86 15.42 -25.38
N PRO A 124 -19.01 15.88 -26.32
CA PRO A 124 -18.20 14.98 -27.13
C PRO A 124 -17.21 14.18 -26.29
N LYS A 125 -16.95 12.93 -26.68
CA LYS A 125 -16.10 11.98 -25.92
C LYS A 125 -14.80 12.61 -25.43
N LYS A 126 -14.05 13.32 -26.28
CA LYS A 126 -12.77 13.97 -25.93
C LYS A 126 -12.88 14.89 -24.70
N ASN A 127 -13.93 15.71 -24.63
CA ASN A 127 -14.12 16.64 -23.53
C ASN A 127 -14.54 15.93 -22.24
N GLN A 128 -15.26 14.81 -22.34
CA GLN A 128 -15.61 13.99 -21.17
C GLN A 128 -14.37 13.43 -20.47
N TYR A 129 -13.35 12.99 -21.23
CA TYR A 129 -12.07 12.53 -20.66
C TYR A 129 -11.42 13.61 -19.80
N ILE A 130 -11.35 14.83 -20.33
CA ILE A 130 -10.74 15.99 -19.66
C ILE A 130 -11.54 16.36 -18.41
N TRP A 131 -12.87 16.35 -18.49
CA TRP A 131 -13.72 16.75 -17.37
C TRP A 131 -13.63 15.77 -16.20
N VAL A 132 -13.73 14.47 -16.48
CA VAL A 132 -13.60 13.41 -15.46
C VAL A 132 -12.20 13.42 -14.85
N PHE A 133 -11.15 13.64 -15.65
CA PHE A 133 -9.80 13.77 -15.15
C PHE A 133 -9.64 14.98 -14.21
N GLY A 134 -10.07 16.17 -14.67
CA GLY A 134 -9.93 17.41 -13.91
C GLY A 134 -10.69 17.40 -12.58
N GLU A 135 -11.90 16.84 -12.56
CA GLU A 135 -12.69 16.69 -11.34
C GLU A 135 -12.02 15.79 -10.31
N ASN A 136 -11.45 14.66 -10.75
CA ASN A 136 -10.72 13.77 -9.86
C ASN A 136 -9.42 14.39 -9.35
N LEU A 137 -8.71 15.13 -10.19
CA LEU A 137 -7.49 15.81 -9.79
C LEU A 137 -7.77 16.85 -8.69
N ILE A 138 -8.84 17.64 -8.85
CA ILE A 138 -9.29 18.61 -7.85
C ILE A 138 -9.77 17.91 -6.57
N TRP A 139 -10.50 16.80 -6.68
CA TRP A 139 -10.90 16.05 -5.49
C TRP A 139 -9.69 15.48 -4.73
N LYS A 140 -8.65 15.03 -5.43
CA LYS A 140 -7.46 14.45 -4.81
C LYS A 140 -6.42 15.49 -4.38
N SER A 141 -6.55 16.77 -4.74
CA SER A 141 -5.61 17.82 -4.31
C SER A 141 -5.83 18.31 -2.88
N ILE A 142 -6.89 17.86 -2.20
CA ILE A 142 -7.22 18.23 -0.81
C ILE A 142 -6.01 18.11 0.14
N PRO A 143 -5.25 16.99 0.17
CA PRO A 143 -4.11 16.88 1.08
C PRO A 143 -2.93 17.79 0.71
N ILE A 144 -2.82 18.25 -0.54
CA ILE A 144 -1.82 19.25 -0.91
C ILE A 144 -2.13 20.54 -0.17
N LEU A 145 -3.38 20.98 -0.24
CA LEU A 145 -3.84 22.19 0.43
C LEU A 145 -3.70 22.12 1.96
N PHE A 146 -4.07 21.00 2.58
CA PHE A 146 -4.17 20.92 4.04
C PHE A 146 -2.99 20.24 4.74
N TRP A 147 -2.11 19.52 4.03
CA TRP A 147 -0.93 18.87 4.63
C TRP A 147 0.37 19.43 4.07
N PHE A 148 0.54 19.45 2.75
CA PHE A 148 1.80 19.89 2.13
C PHE A 148 2.03 21.40 2.21
N LEU A 149 0.97 22.22 2.13
CA LEU A 149 1.12 23.68 2.28
C LEU A 149 1.50 24.10 3.71
N PRO A 150 0.90 23.55 4.78
CA PRO A 150 1.36 23.82 6.14
C PRO A 150 2.80 23.38 6.40
N ILE A 151 3.22 22.25 5.81
CA ILE A 151 4.61 21.78 5.92
C ILE A 151 5.58 22.73 5.20
N SER A 152 5.24 23.25 4.01
CA SER A 152 6.12 24.23 3.36
C SER A 152 6.15 25.56 4.10
N LEU A 153 5.04 25.97 4.73
CA LEU A 153 5.01 27.15 5.61
C LEU A 153 5.92 26.99 6.81
N SER A 154 5.90 25.84 7.48
CA SER A 154 6.75 25.60 8.66
C SER A 154 8.23 25.58 8.29
N ILE A 155 8.59 24.95 7.16
CA ILE A 155 9.96 24.96 6.62
C ILE A 155 10.39 26.40 6.30
N ASN A 156 9.54 27.17 5.61
CA ASN A 156 9.87 28.54 5.22
C ASN A 156 10.04 29.46 6.44
N ASN A 157 9.20 29.30 7.46
CA ASN A 157 9.31 30.07 8.70
C ASN A 157 10.55 29.69 9.52
N PHE A 158 10.94 28.40 9.51
CA PHE A 158 12.15 27.95 10.19
C PHE A 158 13.44 28.42 9.48
N LEU A 159 13.43 28.44 8.14
CA LEU A 159 14.59 28.81 7.33
C LEU A 159 14.68 30.32 7.01
N GLU A 160 13.68 31.10 7.44
CA GLU A 160 13.58 32.56 7.21
C GLU A 160 13.73 32.97 5.73
N SER A 161 13.30 32.12 4.78
CA SER A 161 13.44 32.34 3.33
C SER A 161 12.52 33.43 2.74
N GLY A 162 11.79 34.17 3.59
CA GLY A 162 10.91 35.27 3.21
C GLY A 162 9.65 34.86 2.45
N VAL A 163 8.79 35.84 2.14
CA VAL A 163 7.51 35.63 1.45
C VAL A 163 7.70 35.18 -0.01
N TYR A 164 8.72 35.74 -0.68
CA TYR A 164 9.01 35.42 -2.07
C TYR A 164 9.50 33.98 -2.27
N GLY A 165 10.33 33.47 -1.34
CA GLY A 165 10.75 32.07 -1.32
C GLY A 165 9.56 31.12 -1.16
N TYR A 166 8.64 31.44 -0.26
CA TYR A 166 7.42 30.67 -0.07
C TYR A 166 6.52 30.64 -1.32
N LEU A 167 6.31 31.79 -1.97
CA LEU A 167 5.53 31.85 -3.23
C LEU A 167 6.15 30.99 -4.33
N LYS A 168 7.48 30.99 -4.46
CA LYS A 168 8.18 30.08 -5.39
C LYS A 168 7.86 28.62 -5.08
N VAL A 169 8.02 28.20 -3.82
CA VAL A 169 7.72 26.82 -3.37
C VAL A 169 6.28 26.43 -3.68
N LEU A 170 5.33 27.32 -3.38
CA LEU A 170 3.92 27.12 -3.68
C LEU A 170 3.66 26.84 -5.15
N VAL A 171 4.11 27.74 -6.02
CA VAL A 171 3.91 27.60 -7.48
C VAL A 171 4.57 26.32 -7.99
N LEU A 172 5.79 26.02 -7.56
CA LEU A 172 6.53 24.83 -7.99
C LEU A 172 5.88 23.52 -7.51
N SER A 173 5.38 23.48 -6.27
CA SER A 173 4.69 22.31 -5.72
C SER A 173 3.38 22.02 -6.46
N ILE A 174 2.60 23.05 -6.81
CA ILE A 174 1.35 22.90 -7.56
C ILE A 174 1.62 22.45 -8.99
N ILE A 175 2.57 23.08 -9.69
CA ILE A 175 2.93 22.72 -11.07
C ILE A 175 3.47 21.29 -11.15
N SER A 176 4.41 20.95 -10.26
CA SER A 176 4.98 19.59 -10.22
C SER A 176 3.91 18.54 -9.93
N TYR A 177 3.01 18.80 -8.99
CA TYR A 177 1.86 17.92 -8.74
C TYR A 177 0.99 17.73 -9.99
N LEU A 178 0.62 18.80 -10.69
CA LEU A 178 -0.23 18.73 -11.88
C LEU A 178 0.44 17.94 -13.01
N LEU A 179 1.68 18.27 -13.36
CA LEU A 179 2.39 17.64 -14.47
C LEU A 179 2.67 16.16 -14.20
N ILE A 180 3.11 15.82 -12.99
CA ILE A 180 3.50 14.45 -12.66
C ILE A 180 2.28 13.56 -12.46
N SER A 181 1.19 14.09 -11.88
CA SER A 181 -0.06 13.35 -11.80
C SER A 181 -0.66 13.07 -13.19
N LEU A 182 -0.59 14.04 -14.12
CA LEU A 182 -0.96 13.84 -15.53
C LEU A 182 -0.10 12.78 -16.20
N PHE A 183 1.22 12.88 -16.03
CA PHE A 183 2.17 11.98 -16.66
C PHE A 183 2.01 10.53 -16.17
N SER A 184 1.94 10.36 -14.84
CA SER A 184 1.70 9.05 -14.23
C SER A 184 0.32 8.50 -14.59
N PHE A 185 -0.73 9.33 -14.61
CA PHE A 185 -2.06 8.94 -15.11
C PHE A 185 -1.97 8.36 -16.53
N TYR A 186 -1.30 9.06 -17.45
CA TYR A 186 -1.19 8.60 -18.83
C TYR A 186 -0.49 7.24 -18.96
N ILE A 187 0.63 7.06 -18.25
CA ILE A 187 1.34 5.77 -18.20
C ILE A 187 0.41 4.66 -17.67
N TYR A 188 -0.17 4.86 -16.49
CA TYR A 188 -0.99 3.83 -15.84
C TYR A 188 -2.26 3.52 -16.64
N ASN A 189 -2.87 4.51 -17.26
CA ASN A 189 -4.08 4.35 -18.08
C ASN A 189 -3.78 3.53 -19.33
N ASN A 190 -2.66 3.78 -20.01
CA ASN A 190 -2.26 2.99 -21.17
C ASN A 190 -1.89 1.54 -20.80
N ILE A 191 -1.18 1.35 -19.69
CA ILE A 191 -0.83 0.00 -19.20
C ILE A 191 -2.11 -0.78 -18.84
N SER A 192 -3.05 -0.16 -18.12
CA SER A 192 -4.30 -0.81 -17.73
C SER A 192 -5.21 -1.09 -18.93
N PHE A 193 -5.22 -0.21 -19.94
CA PHE A 193 -5.94 -0.44 -21.19
C PHE A 193 -5.38 -1.65 -21.97
N LYS A 194 -4.06 -1.75 -22.09
CA LYS A 194 -3.41 -2.90 -22.73
C LYS A 194 -3.70 -4.21 -22.00
N ARG A 195 -3.71 -4.18 -20.65
CA ARG A 195 -4.14 -5.33 -19.82
C ARG A 195 -5.56 -5.77 -20.12
N GLN A 196 -6.49 -4.83 -20.21
CA GLN A 196 -7.89 -5.13 -20.52
C GLN A 196 -8.06 -5.77 -21.91
N LYS A 197 -7.34 -5.26 -22.92
CA LYS A 197 -7.37 -5.79 -24.29
C LYS A 197 -6.57 -7.07 -24.47
N ASN A 198 -6.01 -7.64 -23.40
CA ASN A 198 -5.14 -8.82 -23.43
C ASN A 198 -3.91 -8.66 -24.35
N MET A 199 -3.46 -7.43 -24.60
CA MET A 199 -2.29 -7.17 -25.44
C MET A 199 -1.02 -7.30 -24.59
N ASN A 200 -0.11 -8.20 -24.99
CA ASN A 200 1.21 -8.43 -24.40
C ASN A 200 1.21 -8.89 -22.93
N TRP A 201 0.68 -10.10 -22.68
CA TRP A 201 0.73 -10.77 -21.36
C TRP A 201 2.14 -10.86 -20.80
N LEU A 202 3.13 -10.99 -21.66
CA LEU A 202 4.54 -11.01 -21.28
C LEU A 202 4.94 -9.71 -20.56
N SER A 203 4.56 -8.53 -21.07
CA SER A 203 4.80 -7.25 -20.37
C SER A 203 3.95 -7.07 -19.10
N ILE A 204 2.76 -7.68 -19.07
CA ILE A 204 1.82 -7.61 -17.93
C ILE A 204 2.31 -8.45 -16.75
N PHE A 205 3.02 -9.54 -17.02
CA PHE A 205 3.58 -10.45 -16.02
C PHE A 205 5.01 -10.07 -15.66
N ILE A 206 5.88 -9.90 -16.66
CA ILE A 206 7.30 -9.70 -16.44
C ILE A 206 7.55 -8.39 -15.72
N VAL A 207 6.95 -7.26 -16.14
CA VAL A 207 7.29 -5.96 -15.53
C VAL A 207 6.94 -5.92 -14.03
N PRO A 208 5.73 -6.31 -13.59
CA PRO A 208 5.41 -6.30 -12.16
C PRO A 208 6.21 -7.31 -11.34
N VAL A 209 6.51 -8.49 -11.89
CA VAL A 209 7.31 -9.52 -11.21
C VAL A 209 8.77 -9.09 -11.12
N PHE A 210 9.36 -8.63 -12.24
CA PHE A 210 10.73 -8.15 -12.34
C PHE A 210 11.02 -7.01 -11.35
N LEU A 211 10.13 -6.02 -11.26
CA LEU A 211 10.28 -4.92 -10.33
C LEU A 211 10.24 -5.39 -8.87
N ARG A 212 9.40 -6.39 -8.55
CA ARG A 212 9.31 -6.99 -7.21
C ARG A 212 10.51 -7.85 -6.88
N THR A 213 11.02 -8.62 -7.83
CA THR A 213 12.24 -9.42 -7.65
C THR A 213 13.47 -8.53 -7.50
N LEU A 214 13.54 -7.40 -8.21
CA LEU A 214 14.61 -6.41 -8.01
C LEU A 214 14.58 -5.83 -6.59
N ILE A 215 13.40 -5.49 -6.07
CA ILE A 215 13.26 -5.00 -4.69
C ILE A 215 13.61 -6.09 -3.69
N CYS A 216 13.16 -7.33 -3.92
CA CYS A 216 13.52 -8.47 -3.09
C CYS A 216 15.04 -8.67 -3.05
N TYR A 217 15.70 -8.68 -4.21
CA TYR A 217 17.16 -8.79 -4.32
C TYR A 217 17.88 -7.63 -3.63
N PHE A 218 17.40 -6.41 -3.84
CA PHE A 218 17.97 -5.23 -3.21
C PHE A 218 17.90 -5.31 -1.67
N MET A 219 16.74 -5.69 -1.14
CA MET A 219 16.53 -5.84 0.30
C MET A 219 17.27 -7.06 0.86
N PHE A 220 17.47 -8.10 0.06
CA PHE A 220 18.34 -9.22 0.39
C PHE A 220 19.80 -8.78 0.57
N GLN A 221 20.34 -7.98 -0.35
CA GLN A 221 21.69 -7.42 -0.23
C GLN A 221 21.83 -6.50 0.99
N LEU A 222 20.79 -5.71 1.30
CA LEU A 222 20.77 -4.91 2.53
C LEU A 222 20.78 -5.82 3.76
N GLY A 223 19.93 -6.84 3.80
CA GLY A 223 19.86 -7.74 4.94
C GLY A 223 21.17 -8.52 5.16
N LEU A 224 21.93 -8.88 4.11
CA LEU A 224 23.28 -9.43 4.26
C LEU A 224 24.23 -8.48 5.01
N LYS A 225 24.13 -7.16 4.76
CA LYS A 225 24.95 -6.16 5.48
C LYS A 225 24.54 -6.03 6.95
N PHE A 226 23.25 -6.15 7.26
CA PHE A 226 22.74 -6.09 8.63
C PHE A 226 22.88 -7.41 9.39
N SER A 227 23.00 -8.54 8.69
CA SER A 227 23.01 -9.87 9.29
C SER A 227 24.10 -10.07 10.36
N PRO A 228 25.37 -9.64 10.18
CA PRO A 228 26.39 -9.75 11.22
C PRO A 228 26.04 -9.01 12.53
N TRP A 229 25.30 -7.91 12.43
CA TRP A 229 24.80 -7.17 13.59
C TRP A 229 23.63 -7.90 14.25
N PHE A 230 22.70 -8.43 13.45
CA PHE A 230 21.59 -9.25 13.96
C PHE A 230 22.07 -10.50 14.68
N ILE A 231 23.08 -11.21 14.14
CA ILE A 231 23.65 -12.43 14.74
C ILE A 231 24.30 -12.15 16.10
N LYS A 232 24.84 -10.96 16.29
CA LYS A 232 25.43 -10.51 17.55
C LYS A 232 24.41 -9.96 18.55
N PHE A 233 23.11 -10.14 18.30
CA PHE A 233 22.08 -9.68 19.22
C PHE A 233 22.31 -10.31 20.61
N PRO A 234 22.54 -9.50 21.65
CA PRO A 234 22.72 -10.02 23.00
C PRO A 234 21.40 -10.64 23.46
N LEU A 235 21.37 -11.97 23.55
CA LEU A 235 20.21 -12.70 24.02
C LEU A 235 19.97 -12.38 25.49
N THR A 236 18.75 -11.95 25.80
CA THR A 236 18.35 -11.48 27.13
C THR A 236 18.17 -12.65 28.10
N ARG A 237 19.24 -13.13 28.73
CA ARG A 237 19.16 -13.99 29.93
C ARG A 237 19.05 -13.13 31.19
N ASN A 238 18.63 -13.73 32.31
CA ASN A 238 18.74 -13.13 33.64
C ASN A 238 20.23 -12.81 33.92
N GLY A 239 20.65 -11.58 33.62
CA GLY A 239 22.05 -11.13 33.71
C GLY A 239 22.68 -10.64 32.40
N VAL A 240 21.98 -9.81 31.61
CA VAL A 240 22.61 -9.13 30.46
C VAL A 240 23.65 -8.15 30.98
N ASN A 241 24.88 -8.22 30.45
CA ASN A 241 25.85 -7.16 30.64
C ASN A 241 25.32 -5.91 29.92
N PRO A 242 24.87 -4.85 30.64
CA PRO A 242 24.30 -3.67 30.01
C PRO A 242 25.26 -3.05 29.00
N GLU A 243 26.57 -3.17 29.25
CA GLU A 243 27.61 -2.69 28.36
C GLU A 243 27.61 -3.39 26.99
N GLU A 244 27.35 -4.70 26.94
CA GLU A 244 27.26 -5.44 25.68
C GLU A 244 26.02 -5.03 24.88
N PHE A 245 24.91 -4.78 25.58
CA PHE A 245 23.68 -4.27 24.96
C PHE A 245 23.88 -2.85 24.41
N TYR A 246 24.48 -1.94 25.18
CA TYR A 246 24.79 -0.59 24.69
C TYR A 246 25.80 -0.61 23.54
N LYS A 247 26.84 -1.45 23.60
CA LYS A 247 27.78 -1.66 22.48
C LYS A 247 27.08 -2.19 21.24
N TRP A 248 26.13 -3.13 21.41
CA TRP A 248 25.34 -3.64 20.29
C TRP A 248 24.44 -2.56 19.68
N ILE A 249 23.78 -1.73 20.49
CA ILE A 249 23.00 -0.58 20.03
C ILE A 249 23.89 0.40 19.27
N GLU A 250 25.06 0.72 19.81
CA GLU A 250 26.01 1.67 19.19
C GLU A 250 26.54 1.13 17.85
N ASN A 251 26.88 -0.16 17.79
CA ASN A 251 27.25 -0.84 16.53
C ASN A 251 26.09 -0.81 15.52
N GLY A 252 24.85 -0.97 15.98
CA GLY A 252 23.67 -0.87 15.12
C GLY A 252 23.48 0.55 14.60
N LYS A 253 23.70 1.55 15.45
CA LYS A 253 23.68 2.96 15.06
C LYS A 253 24.75 3.24 14.02
N THR A 254 26.01 2.89 14.24
CA THR A 254 27.10 3.13 13.27
C THR A 254 26.86 2.37 11.95
N LEU A 255 26.42 1.12 12.01
CA LEU A 255 26.09 0.33 10.82
C LEU A 255 24.91 0.95 10.05
N SER A 256 23.85 1.36 10.74
CA SER A 256 22.74 2.05 10.09
C SER A 256 23.21 3.36 9.45
N LEU A 257 24.00 4.18 10.14
CA LEU A 257 24.51 5.44 9.62
C LEU A 257 25.39 5.22 8.39
N THR A 258 26.28 4.23 8.40
CA THR A 258 27.16 3.92 7.24
C THR A 258 26.39 3.35 6.05
N VAL A 259 25.42 2.47 6.28
CA VAL A 259 24.60 1.90 5.21
C VAL A 259 23.69 2.99 4.63
N PHE A 260 23.03 3.78 5.47
CA PHE A 260 22.14 4.85 5.02
C PHE A 260 22.89 6.06 4.49
N SER A 261 24.07 6.43 4.98
CA SER A 261 24.84 7.59 4.49
C SER A 261 25.13 7.47 3.01
N ASN A 262 25.51 6.29 2.53
CA ASN A 262 25.79 6.08 1.11
C ASN A 262 24.52 6.20 0.24
N TRP A 263 23.37 5.84 0.79
CA TRP A 263 22.06 5.93 0.11
C TRP A 263 21.51 7.35 0.11
N VAL A 264 21.55 8.00 1.26
CA VAL A 264 21.19 9.41 1.45
C VAL A 264 22.10 10.27 0.58
N ASN A 265 23.40 10.03 0.58
CA ASN A 265 24.34 10.75 -0.26
C ASN A 265 24.00 10.56 -1.74
N SER A 266 23.75 9.35 -2.22
CA SER A 266 23.40 9.16 -3.64
C SER A 266 22.04 9.78 -4.02
N LEU A 267 21.03 9.73 -3.14
CA LEU A 267 19.71 10.32 -3.39
C LEU A 267 19.70 11.86 -3.34
N PHE A 268 20.51 12.48 -2.48
CA PHE A 268 20.49 13.93 -2.25
C PHE A 268 21.68 14.67 -2.88
N HIS A 269 22.80 14.02 -3.20
CA HIS A 269 23.89 14.62 -3.99
C HIS A 269 23.72 14.48 -5.50
N PHE A 270 22.88 13.57 -5.99
CA PHE A 270 22.66 13.46 -7.43
C PHE A 270 21.84 14.65 -7.91
N ILE A 271 22.54 15.68 -8.39
CA ILE A 271 21.97 16.98 -8.77
C ILE A 271 20.85 16.84 -9.80
N TYR A 272 20.87 15.80 -10.65
CA TYR A 272 19.88 15.62 -11.71
C TYR A 272 18.55 15.01 -11.26
N LEU A 273 18.40 14.63 -9.98
CA LEU A 273 17.13 14.15 -9.46
C LEU A 273 16.11 15.31 -9.32
N PRO A 274 14.82 15.13 -9.68
CA PRO A 274 13.87 16.24 -9.72
C PRO A 274 13.68 16.97 -8.38
N ASN A 275 13.66 16.23 -7.27
CA ASN A 275 13.54 16.82 -5.92
C ASN A 275 14.74 17.73 -5.57
N ASN A 276 15.93 17.35 -6.02
CA ASN A 276 17.19 18.06 -5.81
C ASN A 276 17.28 19.34 -6.65
N ILE A 277 16.71 19.32 -7.87
CA ILE A 277 16.65 20.48 -8.76
C ILE A 277 15.63 21.51 -8.26
N PHE A 278 14.50 21.05 -7.73
CA PHE A 278 13.52 21.94 -7.13
C PHE A 278 14.06 22.60 -5.86
N ALA A 279 14.80 21.85 -5.04
CA ALA A 279 15.49 22.39 -3.87
C ALA A 279 16.56 23.42 -4.23
N SER A 280 17.41 23.14 -5.24
CA SER A 280 18.44 24.11 -5.66
C SER A 280 17.82 25.39 -6.20
N PHE A 281 16.72 25.32 -6.97
CA PHE A 281 16.06 26.52 -7.51
C PHE A 281 15.53 27.49 -6.43
N ILE A 282 15.25 26.99 -5.24
CA ILE A 282 14.79 27.82 -4.11
C ILE A 282 15.95 28.52 -3.42
N ILE A 283 17.08 27.81 -3.27
CA ILE A 283 18.21 28.23 -2.43
C ILE A 283 19.23 29.03 -3.23
N ASP A 284 19.65 28.46 -4.36
CA ASP A 284 20.61 29.09 -5.24
C ASP A 284 19.84 29.68 -6.43
N SER A 285 20.11 30.93 -6.77
CA SER A 285 19.63 31.57 -8.00
C SER A 285 20.29 30.98 -9.26
N ILE A 286 20.38 29.64 -9.36
CA ILE A 286 20.97 28.95 -10.49
C ILE A 286 20.03 29.03 -11.70
N GLU A 287 20.65 29.30 -12.83
CA GLU A 287 20.06 29.53 -14.15
C GLU A 287 18.90 28.58 -14.47
N TYR A 288 17.78 29.17 -14.94
CA TYR A 288 16.60 28.50 -15.51
C TYR A 288 16.92 27.32 -16.45
N LYS A 289 18.13 27.28 -17.03
CA LYS A 289 18.67 26.17 -17.83
C LYS A 289 18.67 24.82 -17.12
N LYS A 290 18.99 24.72 -15.82
CA LYS A 290 18.99 23.42 -15.10
C LYS A 290 17.56 22.89 -14.86
N LEU A 291 16.61 23.80 -14.64
CA LEU A 291 15.19 23.48 -14.47
C LEU A 291 14.55 23.08 -15.81
N PHE A 292 14.92 23.76 -16.89
CA PHE A 292 14.55 23.36 -18.25
C PHE A 292 15.10 21.97 -18.59
N PHE A 293 16.37 21.69 -18.26
CA PHE A 293 16.99 20.39 -18.47
C PHE A 293 16.30 19.27 -17.68
N SER A 294 15.83 19.54 -16.46
CA SER A 294 15.07 18.55 -15.68
C SER A 294 13.69 18.23 -16.26
N ILE A 295 12.98 19.28 -16.71
CA ILE A 295 11.68 19.12 -17.39
C ILE A 295 11.90 18.36 -18.70
N PHE A 296 12.97 18.67 -19.43
CA PHE A 296 13.34 18.01 -20.68
C PHE A 296 13.72 16.53 -20.48
N ILE A 297 14.50 16.20 -19.44
CA ILE A 297 14.77 14.81 -19.03
C ILE A 297 13.46 14.10 -18.69
N TYR A 298 12.55 14.74 -17.96
CA TYR A 298 11.26 14.13 -17.60
C TYR A 298 10.38 13.88 -18.84
N LEU A 299 10.39 14.80 -19.80
CA LEU A 299 9.74 14.64 -21.09
C LEU A 299 10.40 13.55 -21.93
N ILE A 300 11.73 13.40 -21.90
CA ILE A 300 12.46 12.34 -22.62
C ILE A 300 12.24 10.97 -21.98
N ILE A 301 12.45 10.82 -20.67
CA ILE A 301 12.15 9.60 -19.93
C ILE A 301 10.67 9.27 -20.10
N GLY A 302 9.84 10.29 -20.07
CA GLY A 302 8.42 10.11 -20.22
C GLY A 302 8.04 9.64 -21.61
N TYR A 303 8.60 10.27 -22.63
CA TYR A 303 8.42 9.91 -24.02
C TYR A 303 9.04 8.55 -24.35
N SER A 304 10.18 8.18 -23.76
CA SER A 304 10.81 6.87 -23.95
C SER A 304 9.98 5.76 -23.31
N VAL A 305 9.41 5.99 -22.12
CA VAL A 305 8.41 5.09 -21.52
C VAL A 305 7.16 5.00 -22.40
N ILE A 306 6.69 6.11 -22.97
CA ILE A 306 5.56 6.12 -23.91
C ILE A 306 5.89 5.35 -25.19
N LEU A 307 7.11 5.48 -25.74
CA LEU A 307 7.58 4.74 -26.91
C LEU A 307 7.66 3.25 -26.60
N LEU A 308 8.27 2.85 -25.49
CA LEU A 308 8.29 1.47 -25.01
C LEU A 308 6.89 0.89 -24.83
N ILE A 309 5.95 1.71 -24.34
CA ILE A 309 4.54 1.33 -24.24
C ILE A 309 3.88 1.28 -25.62
N LYS A 310 4.21 2.16 -26.57
CA LYS A 310 3.63 2.18 -27.92
C LYS A 310 4.12 1.06 -28.82
N ILE A 311 5.23 0.39 -28.49
CA ILE A 311 5.63 -0.84 -29.18
C ILE A 311 4.49 -1.86 -28.99
N ASN A 312 3.63 -1.95 -29.99
CA ASN A 312 2.66 -3.01 -30.14
C ASN A 312 3.44 -4.22 -30.62
N ILE A 313 4.14 -4.87 -29.69
CA ILE A 313 4.54 -6.25 -29.92
C ILE A 313 3.22 -6.98 -30.19
N PRO A 314 3.04 -7.66 -31.34
CA PRO A 314 1.86 -8.48 -31.55
C PRO A 314 1.78 -9.50 -30.40
N SER A 315 0.57 -9.92 -30.03
CA SER A 315 0.39 -10.97 -29.01
C SER A 315 1.04 -12.26 -29.53
N ASN A 316 2.33 -12.44 -29.27
CA ASN A 316 3.09 -13.58 -29.72
C ASN A 316 2.45 -14.87 -29.17
N ARG A 317 2.59 -15.98 -29.90
CA ARG A 317 2.14 -17.31 -29.46
C ARG A 317 2.56 -17.61 -28.00
N ILE A 318 3.75 -17.15 -27.60
CA ILE A 318 4.31 -17.25 -26.24
C ILE A 318 3.45 -16.51 -25.20
N SER A 319 3.04 -15.26 -25.48
CA SER A 319 2.17 -14.47 -24.60
C SER A 319 0.83 -15.18 -24.35
N ASN A 320 0.25 -15.80 -25.38
CA ASN A 320 -1.00 -16.56 -25.24
C ASN A 320 -0.80 -17.87 -24.47
N ARG A 321 0.35 -18.54 -24.64
CA ARG A 321 0.72 -19.72 -23.83
C ARG A 321 0.87 -19.36 -22.36
N ILE A 322 1.60 -18.29 -22.00
CA ILE A 322 1.77 -17.85 -20.61
C ILE A 322 0.42 -17.56 -19.95
N LYS A 323 -0.48 -16.86 -20.66
CA LYS A 323 -1.85 -16.61 -20.20
C LYS A 323 -2.60 -17.90 -19.91
N LEU A 324 -2.55 -18.85 -20.82
CA LEU A 324 -3.21 -20.15 -20.66
C LEU A 324 -2.64 -20.88 -19.45
N TYR A 325 -1.32 -20.97 -19.29
CA TYR A 325 -0.72 -21.64 -18.12
C TYR A 325 -1.11 -20.98 -16.80
N PHE A 326 -1.09 -19.65 -16.72
CA PHE A 326 -1.45 -18.94 -15.49
C PHE A 326 -2.91 -19.16 -15.09
N PHE A 327 -3.86 -18.91 -16.00
CA PHE A 327 -5.28 -19.11 -15.68
C PHE A 327 -5.64 -20.58 -15.56
N ASN A 328 -5.04 -21.47 -16.35
CA ASN A 328 -5.30 -22.90 -16.24
C ASN A 328 -4.75 -23.46 -14.92
N GLY A 329 -3.62 -22.95 -14.42
CA GLY A 329 -3.09 -23.29 -13.10
C GLY A 329 -4.08 -22.93 -11.99
N LEU A 330 -4.54 -21.67 -11.95
CA LEU A 330 -5.55 -21.24 -10.98
C LEU A 330 -6.88 -21.98 -11.12
N ASN A 331 -7.31 -22.25 -12.36
CA ASN A 331 -8.54 -23.00 -12.60
C ASN A 331 -8.42 -24.46 -12.16
N ARG A 332 -7.26 -25.11 -12.30
CA ARG A 332 -7.03 -26.48 -11.82
C ARG A 332 -7.12 -26.56 -10.30
N VAL A 333 -6.49 -25.62 -9.60
CA VAL A 333 -6.60 -25.53 -8.12
C VAL A 333 -8.06 -25.31 -7.71
N ALA A 334 -8.77 -24.43 -8.40
CA ALA A 334 -10.18 -24.17 -8.12
C ALA A 334 -11.08 -25.37 -8.44
N LEU A 335 -10.81 -26.14 -9.49
CA LEU A 335 -11.56 -27.36 -9.83
C LEU A 335 -11.47 -28.43 -8.73
N LEU A 336 -10.31 -28.56 -8.07
CA LEU A 336 -10.12 -29.50 -6.97
C LEU A 336 -10.88 -29.11 -5.70
N GLY A 337 -11.14 -27.81 -5.51
CA GLY A 337 -11.74 -27.28 -4.28
C GLY A 337 -13.20 -26.81 -4.38
N LEU A 338 -13.78 -26.74 -5.59
CA LEU A 338 -15.08 -26.11 -5.81
C LEU A 338 -16.10 -27.01 -6.51
N ASN A 339 -17.33 -26.96 -5.99
CA ASN A 339 -18.53 -27.41 -6.71
C ASN A 339 -18.67 -26.65 -8.05
N PRO A 340 -19.27 -27.26 -9.09
CA PRO A 340 -19.31 -26.71 -10.44
C PRO A 340 -19.93 -25.30 -10.52
N LYS A 341 -20.95 -25.02 -9.70
CA LYS A 341 -21.57 -23.69 -9.60
C LYS A 341 -20.59 -22.64 -9.06
N ASN A 342 -19.84 -22.97 -8.01
CA ASN A 342 -18.87 -22.05 -7.41
C ASN A 342 -17.65 -21.87 -8.33
N TYR A 343 -17.24 -22.92 -9.04
CA TYR A 343 -16.20 -22.84 -10.05
C TYR A 343 -16.58 -21.89 -11.19
N ALA A 344 -17.83 -21.92 -11.66
CA ALA A 344 -18.31 -20.97 -12.66
C ALA A 344 -18.19 -19.51 -12.17
N ILE A 345 -18.58 -19.24 -10.92
CA ILE A 345 -18.45 -17.90 -10.30
C ILE A 345 -16.96 -17.52 -10.17
N PHE A 346 -16.10 -18.43 -9.74
CA PHE A 346 -14.66 -18.19 -9.65
C PHE A 346 -14.07 -17.83 -11.02
N LYS A 347 -14.45 -18.57 -12.07
CA LYS A 347 -14.00 -18.32 -13.44
C LYS A 347 -14.47 -16.97 -13.97
N THR A 348 -15.71 -16.55 -13.67
CA THR A 348 -16.19 -15.21 -14.08
C THR A 348 -15.46 -14.08 -13.36
N VAL A 349 -15.12 -14.26 -12.08
CA VAL A 349 -14.32 -13.28 -11.32
C VAL A 349 -12.93 -13.13 -11.93
N LEU A 350 -12.19 -14.22 -12.15
CA LEU A 350 -10.84 -14.18 -12.72
C LEU A 350 -10.79 -13.63 -14.15
N THR A 351 -11.81 -13.91 -14.96
CA THR A 351 -11.86 -13.46 -16.35
C THR A 351 -12.36 -12.02 -16.51
N SER A 352 -12.85 -11.41 -15.44
CA SER A 352 -13.39 -10.05 -15.45
C SER A 352 -12.34 -9.01 -15.89
N LYS A 353 -12.81 -7.97 -16.59
CA LYS A 353 -11.97 -6.82 -17.00
C LYS A 353 -11.33 -6.14 -15.80
N TYR A 354 -12.05 -6.09 -14.66
CA TYR A 354 -11.57 -5.50 -13.41
C TYR A 354 -10.35 -6.24 -12.85
N VAL A 355 -10.43 -7.57 -12.71
CA VAL A 355 -9.31 -8.37 -12.17
C VAL A 355 -8.09 -8.30 -13.09
N LYS A 356 -8.28 -8.34 -14.42
CA LYS A 356 -7.19 -8.22 -15.39
C LYS A 356 -6.45 -6.88 -15.32
N ARG A 357 -7.15 -5.77 -15.06
CA ARG A 357 -6.51 -4.45 -14.89
C ARG A 357 -5.63 -4.40 -13.64
N LYS A 358 -6.14 -4.98 -12.54
CA LYS A 358 -5.50 -4.99 -11.21
C LYS A 358 -4.62 -6.21 -10.94
N LEU A 359 -4.32 -7.00 -11.96
CA LEU A 359 -3.50 -8.22 -11.89
C LEU A 359 -2.18 -8.03 -11.11
N PRO A 360 -1.44 -6.91 -11.20
CA PRO A 360 -0.23 -6.72 -10.39
C PRO A 360 -0.45 -6.80 -8.89
N ASN A 361 -1.65 -6.55 -8.38
CA ASN A 361 -1.95 -6.64 -6.95
C ASN A 361 -1.94 -8.09 -6.45
N LEU A 362 -2.11 -9.09 -7.35
CA LEU A 362 -1.97 -10.50 -7.01
C LEU A 362 -0.55 -10.85 -6.56
N TYR A 363 0.48 -10.16 -7.05
CA TYR A 363 1.85 -10.41 -6.61
C TYR A 363 2.19 -9.71 -5.28
N GLY A 364 1.23 -9.08 -4.61
CA GLY A 364 1.50 -8.37 -3.34
C GLY A 364 2.10 -6.97 -3.50
N ASN A 365 2.19 -6.28 -2.36
CA ASN A 365 2.82 -4.96 -2.22
C ASN A 365 4.36 -5.07 -2.32
N LEU A 366 5.04 -3.99 -2.72
CA LEU A 366 6.49 -3.85 -2.62
C LEU A 366 7.02 -4.12 -1.20
N PHE A 367 6.30 -3.67 -0.16
CA PHE A 367 6.69 -3.90 1.23
C PHE A 367 6.75 -5.40 1.59
N PHE A 368 5.83 -6.20 1.03
CA PHE A 368 5.85 -7.66 1.22
C PHE A 368 7.16 -8.27 0.68
N TRP A 369 7.55 -7.93 -0.55
CA TRP A 369 8.81 -8.41 -1.15
C TRP A 369 10.04 -7.88 -0.45
N ALA A 370 9.97 -6.65 0.07
CA ALA A 370 11.05 -6.06 0.82
C ALA A 370 11.33 -6.82 2.12
N MET A 371 10.27 -7.15 2.88
CA MET A 371 10.38 -7.97 4.09
C MET A 371 10.86 -9.39 3.77
N LEU A 372 10.31 -10.01 2.72
CA LEU A 372 10.72 -11.35 2.28
C LEU A 372 12.23 -11.37 1.95
N GLY A 373 12.71 -10.42 1.15
CA GLY A 373 14.14 -10.31 0.80
C GLY A 373 15.04 -10.06 2.01
N PHE A 374 14.69 -9.11 2.87
CA PHE A 374 15.49 -8.76 4.04
C PHE A 374 15.64 -9.95 5.02
N PHE A 375 14.54 -10.56 5.45
CA PHE A 375 14.61 -11.64 6.45
C PHE A 375 15.12 -12.96 5.85
N SER A 376 14.85 -13.25 4.57
CA SER A 376 15.44 -14.43 3.92
C SER A 376 16.98 -14.37 3.87
N SER A 377 17.56 -13.18 3.77
CA SER A 377 19.03 -13.00 3.83
C SER A 377 19.62 -13.25 5.23
N ILE A 378 18.87 -12.91 6.29
CA ILE A 378 19.28 -13.22 7.66
C ILE A 378 19.20 -14.74 7.86
N LEU A 379 18.15 -15.38 7.34
CA LEU A 379 17.99 -16.83 7.37
C LEU A 379 19.06 -17.57 6.58
N SER A 380 19.58 -17.02 5.47
CA SER A 380 20.61 -17.69 4.68
C SER A 380 21.96 -17.78 5.41
N LEU A 381 22.25 -16.82 6.30
CA LEU A 381 23.48 -16.78 7.11
C LEU A 381 23.34 -17.44 8.47
N THR A 382 22.11 -17.81 8.87
CA THR A 382 21.85 -18.43 10.17
C THR A 382 21.54 -19.91 10.04
N THR A 383 21.97 -20.70 11.01
CA THR A 383 21.66 -22.12 11.11
C THR A 383 20.47 -22.35 12.02
N ASN A 384 19.78 -23.48 11.85
CA ASN A 384 18.62 -23.87 12.66
C ASN A 384 18.88 -23.91 14.17
N ASN A 385 20.15 -23.97 14.60
CA ASN A 385 20.54 -24.03 16.01
C ASN A 385 20.63 -22.64 16.66
N MET A 386 20.66 -21.56 15.89
CA MET A 386 20.75 -20.21 16.44
C MET A 386 19.37 -19.65 16.72
N LYS A 387 19.11 -19.14 17.93
CA LYS A 387 17.79 -18.57 18.28
C LYS A 387 17.36 -17.40 17.39
N ILE A 388 18.34 -16.67 16.85
CA ILE A 388 18.13 -15.54 15.93
C ILE A 388 17.53 -16.02 14.60
N HIS A 389 17.81 -17.28 14.20
CA HIS A 389 17.15 -17.92 13.06
C HIS A 389 15.63 -17.97 13.27
N TYR A 390 15.19 -18.41 14.44
CA TYR A 390 13.77 -18.48 14.79
C TYR A 390 13.11 -17.11 14.92
N LEU A 391 13.82 -16.09 15.41
CA LEU A 391 13.34 -14.71 15.39
C LEU A 391 13.06 -14.23 13.97
N ALA A 392 14.03 -14.36 13.06
CA ALA A 392 13.87 -13.96 11.65
C ALA A 392 12.74 -14.74 10.96
N LEU A 393 12.61 -16.04 11.28
CA LEU A 393 11.58 -16.91 10.72
C LEU A 393 10.17 -16.48 11.17
N VAL A 394 9.97 -16.11 12.43
CA VAL A 394 8.65 -15.66 12.89
C VAL A 394 8.26 -14.28 12.37
N PHE A 395 9.22 -13.39 12.11
CA PHE A 395 8.93 -12.16 11.36
C PHE A 395 8.39 -12.45 9.97
N LEU A 396 8.92 -13.46 9.28
CA LEU A 396 8.41 -13.92 7.99
C LEU A 396 7.04 -14.60 8.07
N MET A 397 6.71 -15.21 9.22
CA MET A 397 5.45 -15.93 9.39
C MET A 397 4.21 -15.06 9.32
N PHE A 398 4.24 -13.86 9.93
CA PHE A 398 3.02 -13.10 10.15
C PHE A 398 2.97 -11.79 9.36
N PHE A 399 4.04 -10.99 9.39
CA PHE A 399 4.02 -9.67 8.77
C PHE A 399 3.86 -9.72 7.24
N PRO A 400 4.67 -10.47 6.47
CA PRO A 400 4.50 -10.57 5.02
C PRO A 400 3.09 -11.03 4.63
N ILE A 401 2.56 -12.05 5.29
CA ILE A 401 1.24 -12.61 4.99
C ILE A 401 0.15 -11.57 5.21
N TYR A 402 0.18 -10.87 6.36
CA TYR A 402 -0.78 -9.82 6.64
C TYR A 402 -0.77 -8.73 5.55
N PHE A 403 0.41 -8.21 5.19
CA PHE A 403 0.53 -7.19 4.15
C PHE A 403 0.11 -7.69 2.76
N TYR A 404 0.35 -8.96 2.47
CA TYR A 404 -0.07 -9.60 1.23
C TYR A 404 -1.61 -9.71 1.15
N VAL A 405 -2.23 -10.25 2.19
CA VAL A 405 -3.70 -10.38 2.31
C VAL A 405 -4.38 -9.02 2.24
N HIS A 406 -3.88 -8.05 3.01
CA HIS A 406 -4.39 -6.66 3.00
C HIS A 406 -4.32 -6.04 1.61
N ASN A 407 -3.21 -6.23 0.89
CA ASN A 407 -3.04 -5.71 -0.46
C ASN A 407 -4.02 -6.35 -1.46
N ILE A 408 -4.32 -7.64 -1.34
CA ILE A 408 -5.26 -8.32 -2.22
C ILE A 408 -6.69 -7.85 -1.96
N ILE A 409 -7.11 -7.76 -0.70
CA ILE A 409 -8.44 -7.30 -0.34
C ILE A 409 -8.63 -5.85 -0.83
N LYS A 410 -7.69 -4.95 -0.51
CA LYS A 410 -7.71 -3.56 -1.01
C LYS A 410 -7.63 -3.46 -2.53
N GLY A 411 -6.80 -4.29 -3.15
CA GLY A 411 -6.57 -4.29 -4.58
C GLY A 411 -7.80 -4.73 -5.37
N PHE A 412 -8.56 -5.69 -4.85
CA PHE A 412 -9.68 -6.30 -5.56
C PHE A 412 -11.05 -6.03 -4.91
N VAL A 413 -11.20 -4.92 -4.17
CA VAL A 413 -12.46 -4.52 -3.54
C VAL A 413 -13.67 -4.63 -4.48
N GLY A 414 -13.53 -4.24 -5.74
CA GLY A 414 -14.61 -4.35 -6.72
C GLY A 414 -15.11 -5.73 -7.10
N LYS A 415 -14.51 -6.81 -6.59
CA LYS A 415 -15.00 -8.19 -6.75
C LYS A 415 -14.98 -9.00 -5.47
N ILE A 416 -14.09 -8.66 -4.54
CA ILE A 416 -13.93 -9.34 -3.26
C ILE A 416 -14.85 -8.76 -2.19
N SER A 417 -15.06 -7.44 -2.17
CA SER A 417 -15.88 -6.82 -1.13
C SER A 417 -17.31 -7.33 -1.20
N PHE A 418 -17.96 -7.37 -0.05
CA PHE A 418 -19.34 -7.79 0.04
C PHE A 418 -20.25 -6.90 -0.84
N GLU A 419 -20.07 -5.59 -0.79
CA GLU A 419 -20.84 -4.54 -1.47
C GLU A 419 -20.70 -4.49 -3.00
N SER A 420 -19.66 -5.10 -3.59
CA SER A 420 -19.26 -4.84 -4.98
C SER A 420 -20.26 -5.21 -6.08
N ASP A 421 -21.22 -6.09 -5.81
CA ASP A 421 -22.17 -6.57 -6.81
C ASP A 421 -23.62 -6.37 -6.32
N LYS A 422 -24.03 -5.09 -6.18
CA LYS A 422 -25.39 -4.68 -5.77
C LYS A 422 -26.49 -5.46 -6.50
N ASN A 423 -26.38 -5.59 -7.83
CA ASN A 423 -27.37 -6.29 -8.64
C ASN A 423 -27.43 -7.80 -8.37
N LEU A 424 -26.29 -8.44 -8.10
CA LEU A 424 -26.28 -9.87 -7.72
C LEU A 424 -26.88 -10.06 -6.33
N LEU A 425 -26.56 -9.18 -5.38
CA LEU A 425 -27.18 -9.22 -4.05
C LEU A 425 -28.69 -9.05 -4.11
N LEU A 426 -29.19 -8.09 -4.90
CA LEU A 426 -30.61 -7.89 -5.15
C LEU A 426 -31.26 -9.15 -5.77
N LEU A 427 -30.64 -9.77 -6.77
CA LEU A 427 -31.14 -11.01 -7.37
C LEU A 427 -31.16 -12.19 -6.37
N PHE A 428 -30.17 -12.28 -5.48
CA PHE A 428 -30.14 -13.31 -4.44
C PHE A 428 -31.23 -13.08 -3.38
N LEU A 429 -31.50 -11.82 -3.01
CA LEU A 429 -32.59 -11.45 -2.13
C LEU A 429 -33.96 -11.76 -2.74
N ILE A 430 -34.16 -11.38 -4.01
CA ILE A 430 -35.41 -11.67 -4.76
C ILE A 430 -35.64 -13.17 -4.89
N SER A 431 -34.58 -13.98 -5.01
CA SER A 431 -34.67 -15.45 -5.07
C SER A 431 -34.78 -16.14 -3.70
N GLY A 432 -35.00 -15.40 -2.61
CA GLY A 432 -35.18 -15.94 -1.26
C GLY A 432 -33.93 -16.56 -0.63
N LYS A 433 -32.75 -16.30 -1.20
CA LYS A 433 -31.48 -16.86 -0.70
C LYS A 433 -30.84 -15.95 0.34
N ASN A 434 -30.26 -16.57 1.35
CA ASN A 434 -29.61 -15.86 2.45
C ASN A 434 -28.32 -15.16 1.98
N ILE A 435 -28.16 -13.89 2.34
CA ILE A 435 -27.00 -13.04 2.08
C ILE A 435 -25.68 -13.71 2.53
N TRP A 436 -25.72 -14.48 3.62
CA TRP A 436 -24.58 -15.25 4.13
C TRP A 436 -23.94 -16.17 3.07
N LEU A 437 -24.73 -16.73 2.16
CA LEU A 437 -24.21 -17.60 1.09
C LEU A 437 -23.31 -16.83 0.13
N VAL A 438 -23.66 -15.59 -0.20
CA VAL A 438 -22.86 -14.72 -1.08
C VAL A 438 -21.53 -14.40 -0.42
N PHE A 439 -21.56 -14.05 0.88
CA PHE A 439 -20.34 -13.78 1.64
C PHE A 439 -19.43 -15.01 1.73
N ARG A 440 -19.99 -16.19 2.02
CA ARG A 440 -19.23 -17.46 2.07
C ARG A 440 -18.56 -17.78 0.73
N ILE A 441 -19.27 -17.57 -0.39
CA ILE A 441 -18.70 -17.80 -1.73
C ILE A 441 -17.56 -16.82 -2.00
N LYS A 442 -17.72 -15.53 -1.67
CA LYS A 442 -16.67 -14.52 -1.84
C LYS A 442 -15.43 -14.86 -0.99
N LEU A 443 -15.60 -15.24 0.27
CA LEU A 443 -14.49 -15.68 1.14
C LEU A 443 -13.75 -16.92 0.59
N LEU A 444 -14.49 -17.86 0.01
CA LEU A 444 -13.87 -19.05 -0.57
C LEU A 444 -13.02 -18.65 -1.80
N ILE A 445 -13.57 -17.80 -2.68
CA ILE A 445 -12.85 -17.29 -3.85
C ILE A 445 -11.60 -16.51 -3.43
N THR A 446 -11.67 -15.67 -2.39
CA THR A 446 -10.49 -14.93 -1.90
C THR A 446 -9.40 -15.88 -1.43
N ASN A 447 -9.77 -16.91 -0.68
CA ASN A 447 -8.80 -17.87 -0.16
C ASN A 447 -8.12 -18.66 -1.28
N LEU A 448 -8.88 -19.09 -2.29
CA LEU A 448 -8.29 -19.80 -3.46
C LEU A 448 -7.36 -18.92 -4.29
N ILE A 449 -7.57 -17.60 -4.31
CA ILE A 449 -6.68 -16.68 -5.02
C ILE A 449 -5.38 -16.46 -4.25
N ILE A 450 -5.45 -16.33 -2.92
CA ILE A 450 -4.31 -15.93 -2.08
C ILE A 450 -3.37 -17.13 -1.82
N PHE A 451 -3.91 -18.31 -1.50
CA PHE A 451 -3.14 -19.46 -1.03
C PHE A 451 -2.02 -19.93 -1.98
N PRO A 452 -2.22 -20.06 -3.31
CA PRO A 452 -1.18 -20.55 -4.22
C PRO A 452 0.08 -19.68 -4.23
N PHE A 453 -0.08 -18.37 -4.05
CA PHE A 453 1.06 -17.43 -4.05
C PHE A 453 1.82 -17.42 -2.74
N ILE A 454 1.14 -17.60 -1.61
CA ILE A 454 1.81 -17.80 -0.31
C ILE A 454 2.63 -19.07 -0.37
N PHE A 455 2.06 -20.16 -0.90
CA PHE A 455 2.78 -21.42 -1.06
C PHE A 455 4.03 -21.30 -1.94
N ILE A 456 3.97 -20.54 -3.05
CA ILE A 456 5.15 -20.22 -3.86
C ILE A 456 6.18 -19.41 -3.04
N GLY A 457 5.72 -18.46 -2.22
CA GLY A 457 6.57 -17.71 -1.30
C GLY A 457 7.31 -18.61 -0.30
N ASP A 458 6.61 -19.59 0.27
CA ASP A 458 7.17 -20.54 1.23
C ASP A 458 8.25 -21.42 0.59
N ILE A 459 8.04 -21.84 -0.66
CA ILE A 459 9.04 -22.54 -1.46
C ILE A 459 10.26 -21.65 -1.70
N MET A 460 10.08 -20.36 -2.02
CA MET A 460 11.21 -19.43 -2.18
C MET A 460 11.98 -19.24 -0.88
N ILE A 461 11.28 -19.12 0.25
CA ILE A 461 11.89 -19.02 1.58
C ILE A 461 12.68 -20.29 1.90
N PHE A 462 12.21 -21.48 1.50
CA PHE A 462 12.93 -22.74 1.67
C PHE A 462 14.20 -22.84 0.83
N TYR A 463 14.18 -22.38 -0.43
CA TYR A 463 15.37 -22.43 -1.29
C TYR A 463 16.42 -21.39 -0.90
N ILE A 464 16.00 -20.22 -0.45
CA ILE A 464 16.90 -19.09 -0.13
C ILE A 464 17.34 -19.14 1.33
N GLY A 465 16.41 -19.42 2.24
CA GLY A 465 16.65 -19.54 3.67
C GLY A 465 17.07 -20.96 4.01
N ASN A 466 18.07 -21.12 4.87
CA ASN A 466 18.63 -22.41 5.26
C ASN A 466 17.69 -23.18 6.22
N ILE A 467 16.45 -23.42 5.79
CA ILE A 467 15.36 -23.97 6.60
C ILE A 467 15.26 -25.48 6.36
N SER A 468 15.12 -26.25 7.44
CA SER A 468 14.88 -27.69 7.34
C SER A 468 13.49 -28.02 6.78
N ILE A 469 13.37 -29.17 6.10
CA ILE A 469 12.10 -29.65 5.51
C ILE A 469 10.99 -29.76 6.58
N LYS A 470 11.33 -30.17 7.81
CA LYS A 470 10.37 -30.23 8.92
C LYS A 470 9.77 -28.86 9.25
N LEU A 471 10.61 -27.82 9.31
CA LEU A 471 10.15 -26.46 9.57
C LEU A 471 9.34 -25.89 8.41
N LEU A 472 9.63 -26.27 7.16
CA LEU A 472 8.83 -25.87 6.01
C LEU A 472 7.37 -26.33 6.12
N PHE A 473 7.13 -27.61 6.43
CA PHE A 473 5.76 -28.11 6.57
C PHE A 473 4.99 -27.41 7.69
N LEU A 474 5.65 -27.16 8.83
CA LEU A 474 5.04 -26.43 9.94
C LEU A 474 4.75 -24.97 9.56
N LEU A 475 5.66 -24.32 8.83
CA LEU A 475 5.51 -22.95 8.33
C LEU A 475 4.31 -22.84 7.37
N ILE A 476 4.16 -23.76 6.42
CA ILE A 476 3.00 -23.81 5.51
C ILE A 476 1.69 -23.93 6.31
N GLY A 477 1.66 -24.75 7.39
CA GLY A 477 0.49 -24.87 8.26
C GLY A 477 0.12 -23.57 8.99
N VAL A 478 1.12 -22.89 9.56
CA VAL A 478 0.94 -21.57 10.21
C VAL A 478 0.48 -20.53 9.20
N HIS A 479 1.05 -20.53 8.00
CA HIS A 479 0.69 -19.62 6.93
C HIS A 479 -0.75 -19.83 6.45
N ALA A 480 -1.17 -21.08 6.28
CA ALA A 480 -2.55 -21.41 5.89
C ALA A 480 -3.57 -20.92 6.94
N SER A 481 -3.31 -21.19 8.22
CA SER A 481 -4.22 -20.78 9.32
C SER A 481 -4.27 -19.25 9.51
N SER A 482 -3.11 -18.60 9.52
CA SER A 482 -3.02 -17.14 9.65
C SER A 482 -3.62 -16.40 8.45
N MET A 483 -3.47 -16.94 7.23
CA MET A 483 -4.09 -16.38 6.04
C MET A 483 -5.61 -16.32 6.17
N VAL A 484 -6.26 -17.44 6.55
CA VAL A 484 -7.72 -17.47 6.72
C VAL A 484 -8.17 -16.43 7.75
N LEU A 485 -7.44 -16.33 8.86
CA LEU A 485 -7.71 -15.35 9.89
C LEU A 485 -7.60 -13.91 9.38
N PHE A 486 -6.49 -13.56 8.73
CA PHE A 486 -6.26 -12.21 8.22
C PHE A 486 -7.25 -11.84 7.12
N VAL A 487 -7.69 -12.80 6.30
CA VAL A 487 -8.75 -12.55 5.30
C VAL A 487 -10.04 -12.15 6.02
N LEU A 488 -10.46 -12.88 7.05
CA LEU A 488 -11.66 -12.54 7.81
C LEU A 488 -11.54 -11.16 8.45
N ILE A 489 -10.43 -10.87 9.14
CA ILE A 489 -10.20 -9.58 9.80
C ILE A 489 -10.25 -8.42 8.79
N CYS A 490 -9.56 -8.55 7.66
CA CYS A 490 -9.55 -7.51 6.62
C CYS A 490 -10.91 -7.35 5.91
N THR A 491 -11.83 -8.31 6.01
CA THR A 491 -13.21 -8.17 5.49
C THR A 491 -14.17 -7.49 6.46
N ILE A 492 -13.82 -7.35 7.75
CA ILE A 492 -14.67 -6.74 8.78
C ILE A 492 -15.21 -5.35 8.37
N PRO A 493 -14.42 -4.41 7.80
CA PRO A 493 -14.95 -3.10 7.40
C PRO A 493 -16.09 -3.19 6.37
N ASN A 494 -16.05 -4.18 5.47
CA ASN A 494 -17.10 -4.38 4.45
C ASN A 494 -18.41 -4.95 5.03
N ILE A 495 -18.36 -5.49 6.25
CA ILE A 495 -19.52 -6.09 6.93
C ILE A 495 -20.08 -5.11 7.96
N LEU A 496 -19.19 -4.36 8.62
CA LEU A 496 -19.62 -3.45 9.69
C LEU A 496 -20.37 -2.23 9.18
N SER A 497 -19.89 -1.65 8.09
CA SER A 497 -20.41 -0.43 7.45
C SER A 497 -20.48 -0.62 5.93
N PRO A 498 -21.45 -1.42 5.43
CA PRO A 498 -21.59 -1.65 4.00
C PRO A 498 -22.18 -0.42 3.30
N HIS A 499 -21.58 0.01 2.19
CA HIS A 499 -22.08 1.10 1.36
C HIS A 499 -22.40 0.61 -0.05
N PHE A 500 -23.69 0.54 -0.38
CA PHE A 500 -24.16 0.13 -1.71
C PHE A 500 -24.32 1.29 -2.71
N ASN A 501 -24.30 2.53 -2.21
CA ASN A 501 -24.60 3.74 -3.00
C ASN A 501 -23.32 4.45 -3.48
N TYR A 502 -22.52 3.76 -4.29
CA TYR A 502 -21.30 4.29 -4.90
C TYR A 502 -21.47 4.58 -6.40
N LEU A 503 -20.82 5.64 -6.90
CA LEU A 503 -20.82 5.98 -8.33
C LEU A 503 -19.74 5.20 -9.08
N ASN A 504 -18.66 4.89 -8.39
CA ASN A 504 -17.58 4.06 -8.88
C ASN A 504 -17.23 3.00 -7.84
N VAL A 505 -16.94 1.80 -8.31
CA VAL A 505 -16.54 0.64 -7.51
C VAL A 505 -15.28 0.95 -6.66
N GLU A 506 -14.47 1.92 -7.08
CA GLU A 506 -13.28 2.34 -6.34
C GLU A 506 -13.58 3.23 -5.13
N GLU A 507 -14.77 3.84 -5.08
CA GLU A 507 -15.20 4.67 -3.95
C GLU A 507 -15.59 3.84 -2.73
N ILE A 508 -15.78 2.52 -2.89
CA ILE A 508 -16.15 1.60 -1.81
C ILE A 508 -15.19 1.68 -0.61
N ASN A 509 -13.90 1.95 -0.85
CA ASN A 509 -12.90 2.12 0.21
C ASN A 509 -12.65 3.58 0.60
N GLU A 510 -13.38 4.52 0.00
CA GLU A 510 -13.21 5.95 0.23
C GLU A 510 -14.20 6.53 1.25
N TYR A 511 -15.09 5.70 1.77
CA TYR A 511 -16.01 6.07 2.84
C TYR A 511 -15.27 6.24 4.18
N PRO A 512 -15.48 7.36 4.89
CA PRO A 512 -14.67 7.75 6.05
C PRO A 512 -14.83 6.81 7.26
N ASP A 513 -16.04 6.31 7.51
CA ASP A 513 -16.32 5.32 8.55
C ASP A 513 -15.57 4.01 8.30
N LYS A 514 -15.61 3.52 7.06
CA LYS A 514 -14.91 2.31 6.65
C LYS A 514 -13.39 2.49 6.70
N GLN A 515 -12.89 3.65 6.28
CA GLN A 515 -11.48 4.00 6.40
C GLN A 515 -11.01 4.05 7.85
N PHE A 516 -11.84 4.58 8.75
CA PHE A 516 -11.52 4.63 10.18
C PHE A 516 -11.39 3.23 10.77
N ILE A 517 -12.38 2.35 10.52
CA ILE A 517 -12.34 0.94 10.97
C ILE A 517 -11.14 0.23 10.36
N GLU A 518 -10.90 0.40 9.05
CA GLU A 518 -9.81 -0.26 8.35
C GLU A 518 -8.43 0.20 8.85
N GLN A 519 -8.24 1.50 9.10
CA GLN A 519 -7.00 2.02 9.68
C GLN A 519 -6.82 1.54 11.13
N GLY A 520 -7.88 1.58 11.93
CA GLY A 520 -7.86 1.06 13.30
C GLY A 520 -7.45 -0.42 13.34
N LEU A 521 -8.05 -1.25 12.48
CA LEU A 521 -7.67 -2.66 12.33
C LEU A 521 -6.24 -2.81 11.84
N TYR A 522 -5.79 -1.99 10.88
CA TYR A 522 -4.43 -2.06 10.37
C TYR A 522 -3.38 -1.79 11.47
N TYR A 523 -3.59 -0.74 12.27
CA TYR A 523 -2.69 -0.42 13.39
C TYR A 523 -2.80 -1.44 14.52
N PHE A 524 -4.00 -1.93 14.86
CA PHE A 524 -4.17 -2.98 15.85
C PHE A 524 -3.46 -4.28 15.45
N MET A 525 -3.61 -4.68 14.18
CA MET A 525 -2.99 -5.90 13.67
C MET A 525 -1.47 -5.82 13.65
N THR A 526 -0.93 -4.72 13.14
CA THR A 526 0.53 -4.53 13.02
C THR A 526 1.21 -4.21 14.35
N GLY A 527 0.55 -3.46 15.23
CA GLY A 527 1.12 -2.98 16.49
C GLY A 527 0.87 -3.89 17.70
N PHE A 528 -0.22 -4.67 17.72
CA PHE A 528 -0.59 -5.48 18.88
C PHE A 528 -0.77 -6.96 18.55
N PHE A 529 -1.64 -7.30 17.60
CA PHE A 529 -2.04 -8.70 17.36
C PHE A 529 -0.89 -9.56 16.83
N ILE A 530 -0.17 -9.09 15.80
CA ILE A 530 0.97 -9.84 15.27
C ILE A 530 2.09 -9.95 16.32
N PRO A 531 2.55 -8.87 16.98
CA PRO A 531 3.51 -9.00 18.08
C PRO A 531 3.10 -9.97 19.18
N PHE A 532 1.80 -10.03 19.52
CA PHE A 532 1.29 -11.00 20.47
C PHE A 532 1.46 -12.46 19.99
N LEU A 533 1.24 -12.74 18.70
CA LEU A 533 1.52 -14.06 18.11
C LEU A 533 3.02 -14.41 18.07
N MET A 534 3.91 -13.42 18.25
CA MET A 534 5.35 -13.62 18.31
C MET A 534 5.86 -13.82 19.74
N LEU A 535 5.03 -13.67 20.77
CA LEU A 535 5.43 -13.76 22.18
C LEU A 535 6.17 -15.06 22.54
N PRO A 536 5.81 -16.25 22.01
CA PRO A 536 6.57 -17.47 22.31
C PRO A 536 8.03 -17.39 21.85
N THR A 537 8.32 -16.64 20.77
CA THR A 537 9.71 -16.39 20.34
C THR A 537 10.48 -15.54 21.33
N ALA A 538 9.84 -14.52 21.92
CA ALA A 538 10.48 -13.67 22.90
C ALA A 538 10.86 -14.49 24.15
N LEU A 539 9.94 -15.35 24.60
CA LEU A 539 10.20 -16.28 25.70
C LEU A 539 11.32 -17.28 25.37
N TYR A 540 11.35 -17.79 24.15
CA TYR A 540 12.42 -18.67 23.67
C TYR A 540 13.80 -17.97 23.64
N LEU A 541 13.86 -16.72 23.16
CA LEU A 541 15.08 -15.91 23.14
C LEU A 541 15.60 -15.66 24.56
N THR A 542 14.71 -15.50 25.53
CA THR A 542 15.05 -15.31 26.96
C THR A 542 15.41 -16.60 27.71
N ASP A 543 15.47 -17.75 27.03
CA ASP A 543 15.67 -19.07 27.67
C ASP A 543 14.57 -19.50 28.66
N ASN A 544 13.41 -18.82 28.66
CA ASN A 544 12.27 -19.19 29.51
C ASN A 544 11.54 -20.45 29.01
N ILE A 545 11.70 -20.80 27.73
CA ILE A 545 11.09 -21.98 27.10
C ILE A 545 12.18 -22.75 26.35
N SER A 546 12.15 -24.09 26.42
CA SER A 546 13.04 -24.98 25.67
C SER A 546 12.70 -25.05 24.18
N ASP A 547 13.66 -25.41 23.33
CA ASP A 547 13.49 -25.54 21.87
C ASP A 547 12.29 -26.41 21.47
N SER A 548 12.10 -27.56 22.14
CA SER A 548 10.99 -28.47 21.86
C SER A 548 9.64 -27.83 22.18
N LEU A 549 9.51 -27.21 23.35
CA LEU A 549 8.29 -26.49 23.74
C LEU A 549 8.05 -25.26 22.87
N TYR A 550 9.09 -24.57 22.42
CA TYR A 550 8.95 -23.45 21.50
C TYR A 550 8.39 -23.92 20.14
N THR A 551 8.94 -25.00 19.56
CA THR A 551 8.45 -25.50 18.27
C THR A 551 7.00 -25.98 18.34
N THR A 552 6.57 -26.57 19.46
CA THR A 552 5.16 -26.94 19.63
C THR A 552 4.29 -25.71 19.82
N VAL A 553 4.62 -24.81 20.74
CA VAL A 553 3.80 -23.62 21.01
C VAL A 553 3.68 -22.71 19.79
N GLN A 554 4.81 -22.37 19.15
CA GLN A 554 4.82 -21.40 18.05
C GLN A 554 4.17 -21.96 16.77
N PHE A 555 4.33 -23.24 16.47
CA PHE A 555 3.85 -23.79 15.21
C PHE A 555 2.53 -24.55 15.35
N THR A 556 2.33 -25.37 16.39
CA THR A 556 1.09 -26.16 16.51
C THR A 556 0.01 -25.41 17.27
N LEU A 557 0.33 -24.81 18.42
CA LEU A 557 -0.66 -24.08 19.21
C LEU A 557 -1.14 -22.81 18.51
N CYS A 558 -0.26 -22.07 17.81
CA CYS A 558 -0.68 -20.93 16.99
C CYS A 558 -1.68 -21.32 15.89
N ILE A 559 -1.54 -22.50 15.26
CA ILE A 559 -2.52 -22.98 14.27
C ILE A 559 -3.89 -23.17 14.93
N ILE A 560 -3.91 -23.82 16.10
CA ILE A 560 -5.15 -24.07 16.86
C ILE A 560 -5.79 -22.74 17.27
N VAL A 561 -5.03 -21.81 17.84
CA VAL A 561 -5.55 -20.48 18.24
C VAL A 561 -6.08 -19.70 17.05
N ASN A 562 -5.34 -19.63 15.93
CA ASN A 562 -5.77 -18.93 14.73
C ASN A 562 -7.06 -19.53 14.16
N SER A 563 -7.16 -20.87 14.12
CA SER A 563 -8.36 -21.57 13.65
C SER A 563 -9.57 -21.33 14.57
N MET A 564 -9.40 -21.39 15.89
CA MET A 564 -10.46 -21.07 16.87
C MET A 564 -10.96 -19.63 16.69
N PHE A 565 -10.04 -18.67 16.60
CA PHE A 565 -10.41 -17.26 16.43
C PHE A 565 -11.08 -17.01 15.07
N SER A 566 -10.62 -17.70 14.01
CA SER A 566 -11.28 -17.66 12.70
C SER A 566 -12.72 -18.20 12.78
N PHE A 567 -12.96 -19.29 13.51
CA PHE A 567 -14.29 -19.86 13.69
C PHE A 567 -15.21 -18.89 14.42
N ILE A 568 -14.76 -18.31 15.54
CA ILE A 568 -15.52 -17.29 16.29
C ILE A 568 -15.89 -16.10 15.40
N LEU A 569 -14.92 -15.55 14.66
CA LEU A 569 -15.16 -14.44 13.74
C LEU A 569 -16.20 -14.81 12.67
N THR A 570 -16.15 -16.02 12.11
CA THR A 570 -17.17 -16.44 11.12
C THR A 570 -18.58 -16.49 11.73
N LEU A 571 -18.73 -16.91 12.99
CA LEU A 571 -20.03 -16.90 13.69
C LEU A 571 -20.53 -15.46 13.92
N CYS A 572 -19.66 -14.56 14.40
CA CYS A 572 -20.00 -13.15 14.57
C CYS A 572 -20.42 -12.49 13.25
N ILE A 573 -19.69 -12.77 12.18
CA ILE A 573 -20.02 -12.25 10.84
C ILE A 573 -21.35 -12.83 10.37
N ARG A 574 -21.59 -14.13 10.55
CA ARG A 574 -22.87 -14.77 10.18
C ARG A 574 -24.04 -14.11 10.89
N TYR A 575 -23.91 -13.89 12.19
CA TYR A 575 -24.95 -13.23 13.00
C TYR A 575 -25.26 -11.82 12.48
N LYS A 576 -24.24 -11.01 12.22
CA LYS A 576 -24.43 -9.64 11.70
C LYS A 576 -25.01 -9.64 10.29
N VAL A 577 -24.52 -10.50 9.40
CA VAL A 577 -24.99 -10.60 8.02
C VAL A 577 -26.44 -11.08 7.93
N SER A 578 -26.89 -11.88 8.90
CA SER A 578 -28.28 -12.37 8.97
C SER A 578 -29.30 -11.35 9.52
N LYS A 579 -28.87 -10.21 10.10
CA LYS A 579 -29.79 -9.19 10.63
C LYS A 579 -30.31 -8.26 9.52
N GLN A 580 -31.53 -7.73 9.72
CA GLN A 580 -32.32 -6.93 8.76
C GLN A 580 -31.68 -5.59 8.32
N GLN A 581 -30.74 -5.02 9.07
CA GLN A 581 -30.13 -3.72 8.75
C GLN A 581 -29.44 -3.68 7.36
N ILE A 582 -28.82 -4.78 6.93
CA ILE A 582 -28.17 -4.83 5.60
C ILE A 582 -29.22 -4.83 4.47
N LEU A 583 -30.42 -5.34 4.73
CA LEU A 583 -31.51 -5.38 3.75
C LEU A 583 -32.10 -3.97 3.53
N GLU A 584 -32.28 -3.20 4.60
CA GLU A 584 -32.69 -1.79 4.53
C GLU A 584 -31.65 -0.93 3.80
N ASP A 585 -30.35 -1.13 4.07
CA ASP A 585 -29.25 -0.43 3.38
C ASP A 585 -29.09 -0.80 1.89
N ILE A 586 -29.54 -2.00 1.47
CA ILE A 586 -29.54 -2.40 0.06
C ILE A 586 -30.69 -1.75 -0.72
N LEU A 587 -31.85 -1.58 -0.05
CA LEU A 587 -33.08 -1.06 -0.63
C LEU A 587 -33.10 0.47 -0.71
N ASN A 588 -32.41 1.16 0.21
CA ASN A 588 -32.20 2.61 0.22
C ASN A 588 -31.01 3.07 -0.64
#